data_AF-A0A9P6TL51-F1
#
_entry.id   AF-A0A9P6TL51-F1
#
_cell.length_a   1.000
_cell.length_b   1.000
_cell.length_c   1.000
_cell.angle_alpha   90.00
_cell.angle_beta   90.00
_cell.angle_gamma   90.00
#
_symmetry.space_group_name_H-M   'P 1'
#
loop_
_entity.id
_entity.type
_entity.pdbx_description
1 polymer ?
#
loop_
_entity_poly.entity_id
_entity_poly.type
_entity_poly.pdbx_seq_one_letter_code
_entity_poly.pdbx_strand_id
1 'polypeptide(L)'
;MALEVLLGFSDGYIANVNNYYVYDSPKDEKIIYLPSDVDVGLGSTMVKLSDMWSGNYHQYPGFSLKRPLLNFIKVPEFKTQFEQLLVKLSKELINPAIINQHIDDLANMIREDVAWDKTLLRANKNPPKPGEPGGRPKIDRSLLPPPLDWRTYLSMITRGNISFETAVNGSNISISLAGVKEWFERQTQATLVYFNATQSCKKSNTKQLFGKFLRLFRQFKSYGAY
;
A
#
# COMPACT_ATOMS: atom_id res chain seq x y z
N MET A 1 -9.86 2.77 2.71
CA MET A 1 -9.50 3.77 1.69
C MET A 1 -8.34 4.68 2.09
N ALA A 2 -8.32 5.38 3.24
CA ALA A 2 -7.14 6.21 3.61
C ALA A 2 -5.83 5.40 3.64
N LEU A 3 -5.86 4.19 4.22
CA LEU A 3 -4.72 3.26 4.19
C LEU A 3 -4.35 2.80 2.77
N GLU A 4 -5.29 2.73 1.85
CA GLU A 4 -5.01 2.35 0.46
C GLU A 4 -4.13 3.38 -0.24
N VAL A 5 -4.39 4.66 0.06
CA VAL A 5 -3.55 5.79 -0.39
C VAL A 5 -2.19 5.76 0.32
N LEU A 6 -2.18 5.69 1.65
CA LEU A 6 -0.94 5.78 2.43
C LEU A 6 -0.01 4.57 2.27
N LEU A 7 -0.56 3.38 2.03
CA LEU A 7 0.22 2.16 1.83
C LEU A 7 0.46 1.85 0.35
N GLY A 8 -0.09 2.65 -0.56
CA GLY A 8 0.22 2.58 -1.98
C GLY A 8 -0.30 1.32 -2.66
N PHE A 9 -1.52 0.88 -2.36
CA PHE A 9 -2.09 -0.34 -2.94
C PHE A 9 -2.50 -0.14 -4.40
N SER A 10 -1.56 -0.42 -5.30
CA SER A 10 -1.75 -0.20 -6.74
C SER A 10 -2.68 -1.23 -7.39
N ASP A 11 -2.90 -2.37 -6.72
CA ASP A 11 -3.91 -3.37 -7.11
C ASP A 11 -5.18 -3.28 -6.25
N GLY A 12 -5.35 -2.21 -5.49
CA GLY A 12 -6.54 -1.98 -4.67
C GLY A 12 -7.75 -1.47 -5.47
N TYR A 13 -8.84 -1.20 -4.76
CA TYR A 13 -10.07 -0.67 -5.34
C TYR A 13 -9.89 0.66 -6.10
N ILE A 14 -9.18 1.63 -5.50
CA ILE A 14 -9.00 3.00 -6.02
C ILE A 14 -8.26 2.93 -7.36
N ALA A 15 -7.12 2.25 -7.37
CA ALA A 15 -6.29 2.11 -8.57
C ALA A 15 -6.91 1.12 -9.56
N ASN A 16 -6.99 -0.17 -9.22
CA ASN A 16 -7.28 -1.24 -10.18
C ASN A 16 -8.66 -1.91 -10.04
N VAL A 17 -9.52 -1.48 -9.10
CA VAL A 17 -10.82 -2.13 -8.78
C VAL A 17 -10.67 -3.60 -8.41
N ASN A 18 -9.59 -3.91 -7.70
CA ASN A 18 -9.26 -5.28 -7.36
C ASN A 18 -8.97 -5.42 -5.86
N ASN A 19 -8.80 -6.66 -5.41
CA ASN A 19 -8.33 -7.04 -4.09
C ASN A 19 -9.12 -6.39 -2.93
N TYR A 20 -10.45 -6.48 -2.99
CA TYR A 20 -11.32 -6.04 -1.90
C TYR A 20 -12.55 -6.91 -1.74
N TYR A 21 -13.09 -6.91 -0.53
CA TYR A 21 -14.41 -7.44 -0.21
C TYR A 21 -15.29 -6.33 0.35
N VAL A 22 -16.58 -6.59 0.28
CA VAL A 22 -17.62 -5.75 0.86
C VAL A 22 -18.44 -6.63 1.78
N TYR A 23 -18.53 -6.25 3.04
CA TYR A 23 -19.30 -6.96 4.05
C TYR A 23 -20.54 -6.15 4.42
N ASP A 24 -21.71 -6.72 4.20
CA ASP A 24 -22.98 -6.17 4.65
C ASP A 24 -23.22 -6.60 6.10
N SER A 25 -23.12 -5.68 7.06
CA SER A 25 -23.29 -5.96 8.48
C SER A 25 -24.78 -6.03 8.82
N PRO A 26 -25.32 -7.22 9.17
CA PRO A 26 -26.75 -7.37 9.47
C PRO A 26 -27.15 -6.69 10.78
N LYS A 27 -26.19 -6.32 11.64
CA LYS A 27 -26.43 -5.66 12.93
C LYS A 27 -26.48 -4.14 12.84
N ASP A 28 -25.69 -3.57 11.94
CA ASP A 28 -25.43 -2.13 11.90
C ASP A 28 -26.06 -1.42 10.70
N GLU A 29 -26.67 -2.19 9.77
CA GLU A 29 -27.18 -1.71 8.48
C GLU A 29 -26.10 -0.93 7.71
N LYS A 30 -24.85 -1.42 7.79
CA LYS A 30 -23.66 -0.78 7.22
C LYS A 30 -22.93 -1.73 6.31
N ILE A 31 -22.46 -1.17 5.21
CA ILE A 31 -21.53 -1.81 4.30
C ILE A 31 -20.10 -1.46 4.72
N ILE A 32 -19.27 -2.48 4.97
CA ILE A 32 -17.88 -2.35 5.40
C ILE A 32 -16.95 -2.77 4.25
N TYR A 33 -16.05 -1.86 3.88
CA TYR A 33 -14.97 -2.12 2.91
C TYR A 33 -13.80 -2.85 3.58
N LEU A 34 -13.35 -3.95 2.97
CA LEU A 34 -12.25 -4.77 3.47
C LEU A 34 -11.18 -4.94 2.38
N PRO A 35 -9.99 -4.33 2.50
CA PRO A 35 -8.90 -4.60 1.57
C PRO A 35 -8.43 -6.05 1.74
N SER A 36 -8.03 -6.66 0.63
CA SER A 36 -7.41 -7.98 0.58
C SER A 36 -6.13 -7.90 -0.25
N ASP A 37 -5.38 -8.99 -0.32
CA ASP A 37 -4.20 -9.20 -1.18
C ASP A 37 -3.35 -7.93 -1.40
N VAL A 38 -2.68 -7.53 -0.32
CA VAL A 38 -1.97 -6.24 -0.19
C VAL A 38 -0.47 -6.35 -0.49
N ASP A 39 -0.08 -7.32 -1.29
CA ASP A 39 1.31 -7.60 -1.67
C ASP A 39 1.87 -6.55 -2.65
N VAL A 40 1.01 -5.96 -3.50
CA VAL A 40 1.38 -4.86 -4.41
C VAL A 40 1.13 -3.49 -3.76
N GLY A 41 1.95 -3.20 -2.75
CA GLY A 41 2.02 -1.90 -2.08
C GLY A 41 3.40 -1.61 -1.49
N LEU A 42 3.46 -0.63 -0.59
CA LEU A 42 4.65 -0.29 0.20
C LEU A 42 5.91 -0.06 -0.63
N GLY A 43 5.75 0.54 -1.81
CA GLY A 43 6.83 0.83 -2.75
C GLY A 43 6.82 -0.02 -4.02
N SER A 44 6.14 -1.19 -4.06
CA SER A 44 5.94 -1.96 -5.29
C SER A 44 4.64 -1.55 -5.99
N THR A 45 4.67 -1.33 -7.30
CA THR A 45 3.49 -0.78 -8.00
C THR A 45 3.40 -1.13 -9.49
N MET A 46 2.15 -1.15 -10.00
CA MET A 46 1.80 -1.24 -11.42
C MET A 46 1.39 0.09 -12.06
N VAL A 47 1.29 1.15 -11.26
CA VAL A 47 0.94 2.52 -11.68
C VAL A 47 2.17 3.42 -11.49
N LYS A 48 2.10 4.68 -11.92
CA LYS A 48 3.22 5.63 -11.71
C LYS A 48 3.51 5.80 -10.22
N LEU A 49 4.70 5.36 -9.79
CA LEU A 49 5.14 5.42 -8.39
C LEU A 49 5.11 6.87 -7.85
N SER A 50 5.53 7.84 -8.68
CA SER A 50 5.51 9.26 -8.34
C SER A 50 4.12 9.80 -7.98
N ASP A 51 3.07 9.26 -8.60
CA ASP A 51 1.71 9.72 -8.37
C ASP A 51 1.15 9.15 -7.06
N MET A 52 1.56 7.93 -6.69
CA MET A 52 1.06 7.26 -5.48
C MET A 52 1.55 7.91 -4.19
N TRP A 53 2.81 8.34 -4.15
CA TRP A 53 3.42 8.93 -2.95
C TRP A 53 3.54 10.46 -3.00
N SER A 54 2.71 11.11 -3.83
CA SER A 54 2.74 12.57 -4.03
C SER A 54 2.20 13.36 -2.83
N GLY A 55 1.58 12.70 -1.84
CA GLY A 55 0.84 13.33 -0.74
C GLY A 55 -0.50 13.94 -1.14
N ASN A 56 -0.64 14.37 -2.40
CA ASN A 56 -1.89 14.84 -2.98
C ASN A 56 -2.77 13.65 -3.38
N TYR A 57 -3.75 13.31 -2.54
CA TYR A 57 -4.62 12.16 -2.81
C TYR A 57 -5.47 12.32 -4.08
N HIS A 58 -5.68 13.54 -4.61
CA HIS A 58 -6.34 13.74 -5.91
C HIS A 58 -5.49 13.27 -7.09
N GLN A 59 -4.17 13.23 -6.93
CA GLN A 59 -3.23 12.70 -7.93
C GLN A 59 -3.07 11.18 -7.80
N TYR A 60 -3.51 10.58 -6.69
CA TYR A 60 -3.40 9.14 -6.49
C TYR A 60 -4.05 8.39 -7.66
N PRO A 61 -3.35 7.41 -8.29
CA PRO A 61 -3.86 6.71 -9.46
C PRO A 61 -5.25 6.12 -9.24
N GLY A 62 -6.19 6.52 -10.10
CA GLY A 62 -7.58 6.05 -10.06
C GLY A 62 -8.52 6.88 -9.20
N PHE A 63 -8.02 7.84 -8.41
CA PHE A 63 -8.87 8.67 -7.54
C PHE A 63 -9.81 9.60 -8.31
N SER A 64 -9.39 10.07 -9.50
CA SER A 64 -10.20 10.88 -10.41
C SER A 64 -11.14 10.07 -11.31
N LEU A 65 -11.02 8.73 -11.31
CA LEU A 65 -11.87 7.85 -12.09
C LEU A 65 -13.24 7.70 -11.42
N LYS A 66 -14.27 7.39 -12.21
CA LYS A 66 -15.62 7.15 -11.70
C LYS A 66 -15.66 5.82 -10.94
N ARG A 67 -15.44 5.88 -9.62
CA ARG A 67 -15.57 4.75 -8.70
C ARG A 67 -16.70 5.03 -7.70
N PRO A 68 -17.76 4.19 -7.62
CA PRO A 68 -18.91 4.45 -6.75
C PRO A 68 -18.53 4.75 -5.29
N LEU A 69 -17.59 3.99 -4.71
CA LEU A 69 -17.20 4.20 -3.31
C LEU A 69 -16.48 5.54 -3.11
N LEU A 70 -15.83 6.12 -4.13
CA LEU A 70 -15.16 7.43 -4.01
C LEU A 70 -16.14 8.60 -3.98
N ASN A 71 -17.44 8.39 -4.21
CA ASN A 71 -18.44 9.45 -4.10
C ASN A 71 -18.54 10.04 -2.68
N PHE A 72 -18.02 9.36 -1.65
CA PHE A 72 -17.96 9.94 -0.29
C PHE A 72 -17.23 11.29 -0.29
N ILE A 73 -16.26 11.51 -1.20
CA ILE A 73 -15.48 12.75 -1.25
C ILE A 73 -16.33 13.97 -1.64
N LYS A 74 -17.52 13.75 -2.22
CA LYS A 74 -18.47 14.81 -2.58
C LYS A 74 -19.26 15.32 -1.37
N VAL A 75 -19.27 14.58 -0.27
CA VAL A 75 -19.88 14.97 1.00
C VAL A 75 -18.81 15.67 1.84
N PRO A 76 -18.95 16.99 2.14
CA PRO A 76 -17.91 17.77 2.81
C PRO A 76 -17.43 17.16 4.14
N GLU A 77 -18.35 16.58 4.91
CA GLU A 77 -18.06 15.96 6.20
C GLU A 77 -17.19 14.71 6.03
N PHE A 78 -17.52 13.83 5.09
CA PHE A 78 -16.73 12.63 4.81
C PHE A 78 -15.38 12.94 4.18
N LYS A 79 -15.33 13.97 3.31
CA LYS A 79 -14.06 14.49 2.78
C LYS A 79 -13.16 14.96 3.93
N THR A 80 -13.69 15.77 4.83
CA THR A 80 -12.94 16.28 5.99
C THR A 80 -12.42 15.14 6.86
N GLN A 81 -13.25 14.13 7.15
CA GLN A 81 -12.83 12.95 7.93
C GLN A 81 -11.73 12.16 7.22
N PHE A 82 -11.84 11.96 5.90
CA PHE A 82 -10.83 11.27 5.11
C PHE A 82 -9.48 12.00 5.14
N GLU A 83 -9.49 13.32 4.95
CA GLU A 83 -8.27 14.15 5.00
C GLU A 83 -7.64 14.14 6.40
N GLN A 84 -8.46 14.23 7.45
CA GLN A 84 -7.99 14.10 8.83
C GLN A 84 -7.37 12.72 9.09
N LEU A 85 -7.94 11.64 8.55
CA LEU A 85 -7.38 10.29 8.65
C LEU A 85 -6.03 10.19 7.94
N LEU A 86 -5.88 10.77 6.75
CA LEU A 86 -4.59 10.80 6.04
C LEU A 86 -3.50 11.46 6.89
N VAL A 87 -3.77 12.64 7.45
CA VAL A 87 -2.83 13.36 8.32
C VAL A 87 -2.54 12.58 9.60
N LYS A 88 -3.58 12.08 10.27
CA LYS A 88 -3.44 11.36 11.54
C LYS A 88 -2.59 10.10 11.37
N LEU A 89 -2.92 9.26 10.40
CA LEU A 89 -2.18 8.02 10.13
C LEU A 89 -0.74 8.30 9.67
N SER A 90 -0.52 9.40 8.93
CA SER A 90 0.84 9.85 8.58
C SER A 90 1.68 10.19 9.80
N LYS A 91 1.09 10.82 10.82
CA LYS A 91 1.81 11.18 12.07
C LYS A 91 2.00 10.01 13.02
N GLU A 92 0.99 9.15 13.13
CA GLU A 92 0.88 8.18 14.23
C GLU A 92 1.20 6.75 13.81
N LEU A 93 1.05 6.39 12.54
CA LEU A 93 1.21 5.01 12.08
C LEU A 93 2.41 4.86 11.14
N ILE A 94 2.43 5.60 10.03
CA ILE A 94 3.42 5.41 8.96
C ILE A 94 4.64 6.33 9.08
N ASN A 95 4.69 7.15 10.14
CA ASN A 95 5.83 8.03 10.41
C ASN A 95 7.12 7.19 10.52
N PRO A 96 8.21 7.51 9.79
CA PRO A 96 9.48 6.80 9.86
C PRO A 96 10.02 6.63 11.28
N ALA A 97 9.82 7.61 12.17
CA ALA A 97 10.23 7.53 13.58
C ALA A 97 9.47 6.46 14.39
N ILE A 98 8.35 5.94 13.86
CA ILE A 98 7.49 4.91 14.46
C ILE A 98 7.63 3.59 13.68
N ILE A 99 7.42 3.62 12.36
CA ILE A 99 7.30 2.40 11.55
C ILE A 99 8.65 1.74 11.25
N ASN A 100 9.76 2.49 11.18
CA ASN A 100 11.05 1.92 10.79
C ASN A 100 11.54 0.85 11.76
N GLN A 101 11.31 1.03 13.07
CA GLN A 101 11.66 0.00 14.04
C GLN A 101 10.89 -1.31 13.78
N HIS A 102 9.60 -1.22 13.45
CA HIS A 102 8.80 -2.41 13.14
C HIS A 102 9.27 -3.08 11.84
N ILE A 103 9.64 -2.29 10.84
CA ILE A 103 10.23 -2.79 9.59
C ILE A 103 11.54 -3.50 9.88
N ASP A 104 12.40 -2.93 10.72
CA ASP A 104 13.67 -3.54 11.11
C ASP A 104 13.47 -4.84 11.89
N ASP A 105 12.55 -4.87 12.84
CA ASP A 105 12.23 -6.06 13.62
C ASP A 105 11.72 -7.19 12.71
N LEU A 106 10.79 -6.89 11.79
CA LEU A 106 10.27 -7.86 10.82
C LEU A 106 11.35 -8.32 9.84
N ALA A 107 12.14 -7.39 9.30
CA ALA A 107 13.21 -7.71 8.37
C ALA A 107 14.28 -8.58 9.03
N ASN A 108 14.62 -8.30 10.29
CA ASN A 108 15.52 -9.13 11.10
C ASN A 108 14.93 -10.52 11.32
N MET A 109 13.64 -10.61 11.69
CA MET A 109 12.95 -11.87 11.96
C MET A 109 12.99 -12.83 10.76
N ILE A 110 12.78 -12.34 9.54
CA ILE A 110 12.71 -13.19 8.33
C ILE A 110 14.04 -13.28 7.57
N ARG A 111 15.10 -12.60 8.02
CA ARG A 111 16.36 -12.47 7.25
C ARG A 111 16.97 -13.83 6.92
N GLU A 112 17.02 -14.72 7.92
CA GLU A 112 17.62 -16.04 7.77
C GLU A 112 16.78 -16.93 6.85
N ASP A 113 15.45 -16.88 6.96
CA ASP A 113 14.55 -17.61 6.06
C ASP A 113 14.68 -17.16 4.61
N VAL A 114 14.81 -15.84 4.37
CA VAL A 114 15.04 -15.29 3.03
C VAL A 114 16.40 -15.74 2.48
N ALA A 115 17.43 -15.80 3.31
CA ALA A 115 18.75 -16.29 2.91
C ALA A 115 18.70 -17.79 2.57
N TRP A 116 18.01 -18.57 3.39
CA TRP A 116 17.81 -20.01 3.18
C TRP A 116 17.00 -20.29 1.92
N ASP A 117 15.87 -19.61 1.68
CA ASP A 117 15.02 -19.80 0.49
C ASP A 117 15.79 -19.58 -0.82
N LYS A 118 16.78 -18.67 -0.83
CA LYS A 118 17.66 -18.45 -1.99
C LYS A 118 18.59 -19.61 -2.31
N THR A 119 18.85 -20.50 -1.35
CA THR A 119 19.67 -21.71 -1.56
C THR A 119 18.88 -22.86 -2.15
N LEU A 120 17.55 -22.81 -2.07
CA LEU A 120 16.69 -23.90 -2.50
C LEU A 120 16.61 -23.99 -4.02
N LEU A 121 16.58 -25.23 -4.51
CA LEU A 121 16.27 -25.49 -5.91
C LEU A 121 14.82 -25.10 -6.17
N ARG A 122 14.61 -24.12 -7.05
CA ARG A 122 13.25 -23.71 -7.46
C ARG A 122 12.57 -24.89 -8.17
N ALA A 123 11.39 -25.27 -7.67
CA ALA A 123 10.57 -26.32 -8.28
C ALA A 123 10.22 -26.02 -9.74
N ASN A 124 10.07 -24.73 -10.07
CA ASN A 124 9.88 -24.26 -11.44
C ASN A 124 11.14 -23.53 -11.94
N LYS A 125 12.07 -24.28 -12.56
CA LYS A 125 13.33 -23.72 -13.09
C LYS A 125 13.13 -22.81 -14.31
N ASN A 126 12.05 -23.04 -15.04
CA ASN A 126 11.70 -22.33 -16.27
C ASN A 126 10.22 -21.93 -16.21
N PRO A 127 9.85 -20.91 -15.40
CA PRO A 127 8.51 -20.39 -15.47
C PRO A 127 8.24 -19.96 -16.93
N PRO A 128 7.16 -20.47 -17.56
CA PRO A 128 6.87 -20.17 -18.95
C PRO A 128 6.77 -18.65 -19.15
N LYS A 129 7.47 -18.16 -20.16
CA LYS A 129 7.59 -16.73 -20.44
C LYS A 129 6.24 -16.16 -20.87
N PRO A 130 6.06 -14.83 -20.81
CA PRO A 130 4.87 -14.21 -21.37
C PRO A 130 4.67 -14.61 -22.84
N GLY A 131 3.54 -15.24 -23.16
CA GLY A 131 3.20 -15.75 -24.49
C GLY A 131 3.56 -17.21 -24.77
N GLU A 132 4.15 -17.93 -23.81
CA GLU A 132 4.37 -19.39 -23.90
C GLU A 132 3.19 -20.17 -23.28
N PRO A 133 2.94 -21.44 -23.67
CA PRO A 133 1.96 -22.30 -23.01
C PRO A 133 2.22 -22.43 -21.50
N GLY A 134 1.21 -22.12 -20.69
CA GLY A 134 1.32 -22.06 -19.22
C GLY A 134 1.92 -20.76 -18.67
N GLY A 135 2.38 -19.87 -19.55
CA GLY A 135 2.92 -18.54 -19.22
C GLY A 135 1.83 -17.48 -19.12
N ARG A 136 2.20 -16.30 -18.62
CA ARG A 136 1.28 -15.15 -18.62
C ARG A 136 0.94 -14.78 -20.08
N PRO A 137 -0.28 -14.30 -20.39
CA PRO A 137 -0.60 -13.82 -21.74
C PRO A 137 0.40 -12.76 -22.20
N LYS A 138 0.69 -12.68 -23.51
CA LYS A 138 1.33 -11.48 -24.06
C LYS A 138 0.41 -10.30 -23.79
N ILE A 139 0.84 -9.38 -22.93
CA ILE A 139 0.03 -8.21 -22.59
C ILE A 139 0.21 -7.21 -23.70
N ASP A 140 -0.86 -7.00 -24.47
CA ASP A 140 -0.96 -5.86 -25.36
C ASP A 140 -1.09 -4.59 -24.51
N ARG A 141 -0.20 -3.63 -24.76
CA ARG A 141 -0.24 -2.30 -24.14
C ARG A 141 -1.62 -1.65 -24.26
N SER A 142 -2.34 -1.91 -25.35
CA SER A 142 -3.68 -1.37 -25.61
C SER A 142 -4.74 -1.89 -24.64
N LEU A 143 -4.49 -3.01 -23.95
CA LEU A 143 -5.43 -3.68 -23.06
C LEU A 143 -5.25 -3.31 -21.58
N LEU A 144 -4.24 -2.51 -21.22
CA LEU A 144 -4.09 -2.05 -19.84
C LEU A 144 -5.17 -1.02 -19.50
N PRO A 145 -6.06 -1.31 -18.53
CA PRO A 145 -7.05 -0.33 -18.10
C PRO A 145 -6.37 0.85 -17.39
N PRO A 146 -6.87 2.09 -17.55
CA PRO A 146 -6.49 3.18 -16.66
C PRO A 146 -6.79 2.80 -15.20
N PRO A 147 -5.90 3.14 -14.24
CA PRO A 147 -4.74 4.02 -14.34
C PRO A 147 -3.39 3.27 -14.50
N LEU A 148 -3.39 1.99 -14.91
CA LEU A 148 -2.15 1.22 -15.04
C LEU A 148 -1.20 1.88 -16.04
N ASP A 149 0.08 1.94 -15.67
CA ASP A 149 1.12 2.54 -16.51
C ASP A 149 1.96 1.44 -17.14
N TRP A 150 1.97 1.38 -18.48
CA TRP A 150 2.69 0.33 -19.21
C TRP A 150 4.17 0.25 -18.86
N ARG A 151 4.86 1.39 -18.66
CA ARG A 151 6.30 1.39 -18.38
C ARG A 151 6.56 0.87 -16.97
N THR A 152 5.76 1.32 -16.00
CA THR A 152 5.84 0.83 -14.63
C THR A 152 5.49 -0.66 -14.55
N TYR A 153 4.39 -1.07 -15.17
CA TYR A 153 3.96 -2.46 -15.21
C TYR A 153 5.03 -3.37 -15.85
N LEU A 154 5.58 -2.97 -17.00
CA LEU A 154 6.67 -3.70 -17.65
C LEU A 154 7.90 -3.79 -16.73
N SER A 155 8.30 -2.67 -16.11
CA SER A 155 9.38 -2.66 -15.11
C SER A 155 9.10 -3.60 -13.94
N MET A 156 7.87 -3.75 -13.49
CA MET A 156 7.51 -4.65 -12.39
C MET A 156 7.69 -6.12 -12.77
N ILE A 157 7.31 -6.51 -13.99
CA ILE A 157 7.35 -7.91 -14.43
C ILE A 157 8.71 -8.32 -15.02
N THR A 158 9.55 -7.35 -15.43
CA THR A 158 10.88 -7.63 -15.99
C THR A 158 12.03 -7.26 -15.05
N ARG A 159 11.77 -6.71 -13.86
CA ARG A 159 12.85 -6.39 -12.90
C ARG A 159 13.61 -7.66 -12.52
N GLY A 160 14.93 -7.53 -12.48
CA GLY A 160 15.84 -8.61 -12.09
C GLY A 160 15.77 -8.92 -10.59
N ASN A 161 16.68 -9.77 -10.15
CA ASN A 161 16.80 -10.12 -8.74
C ASN A 161 17.19 -8.89 -7.90
N ILE A 162 16.42 -8.63 -6.85
CA ILE A 162 16.65 -7.54 -5.91
C ILE A 162 17.10 -8.14 -4.58
N SER A 163 18.19 -7.61 -4.01
CA SER A 163 18.66 -8.09 -2.71
C SER A 163 17.63 -7.75 -1.62
N PHE A 164 17.57 -8.56 -0.56
CA PHE A 164 16.64 -8.31 0.55
C PHE A 164 16.91 -6.95 1.19
N GLU A 165 18.18 -6.63 1.39
CA GLU A 165 18.63 -5.33 1.90
C GLU A 165 18.22 -4.17 1.00
N THR A 166 18.36 -4.33 -0.32
CA THR A 166 17.91 -3.32 -1.29
C THR A 166 16.40 -3.15 -1.26
N ALA A 167 15.62 -4.22 -1.13
CA ALA A 167 14.16 -4.13 -1.05
C ALA A 167 13.68 -3.40 0.21
N VAL A 168 14.39 -3.53 1.33
CA VAL A 168 14.02 -2.87 2.60
C VAL A 168 14.53 -1.43 2.66
N ASN A 169 15.83 -1.23 2.39
CA ASN A 169 16.55 0.02 2.66
C ASN A 169 17.00 0.78 1.40
N GLY A 170 16.81 0.21 0.21
CA GLY A 170 17.24 0.84 -1.05
C GLY A 170 16.41 2.07 -1.41
N SER A 171 17.02 2.97 -2.18
CA SER A 171 16.37 4.17 -2.69
C SER A 171 16.42 4.21 -4.22
N ASN A 172 15.35 4.71 -4.85
CA ASN A 172 15.25 4.85 -6.31
C ASN A 172 15.56 3.55 -7.09
N ILE A 173 15.09 2.40 -6.58
CA ILE A 173 15.44 1.08 -7.12
C ILE A 173 14.97 0.93 -8.58
N SER A 174 13.72 1.30 -8.87
CA SER A 174 13.19 1.38 -10.24
C SER A 174 11.93 2.24 -10.28
N ILE A 175 11.39 2.48 -11.48
CA ILE A 175 10.10 3.18 -11.64
C ILE A 175 8.90 2.41 -11.08
N SER A 176 9.06 1.12 -10.78
CA SER A 176 8.02 0.23 -10.22
C SER A 176 8.29 -0.22 -8.79
N LEU A 177 9.41 0.22 -8.21
CA LEU A 177 9.86 -0.22 -6.90
C LEU A 177 10.66 0.86 -6.17
N ALA A 178 10.19 1.23 -4.99
CA ALA A 178 10.96 1.88 -3.94
C ALA A 178 11.31 0.88 -2.83
N GLY A 179 12.32 1.19 -2.03
CA GLY A 179 12.52 0.46 -0.78
C GLY A 179 11.39 0.75 0.21
N VAL A 180 11.06 -0.21 1.08
CA VAL A 180 9.95 -0.07 2.04
C VAL A 180 10.13 1.16 2.93
N LYS A 181 11.35 1.44 3.41
CA LYS A 181 11.61 2.65 4.21
C LYS A 181 11.54 3.94 3.39
N GLU A 182 12.02 3.92 2.15
CA GLU A 182 11.89 5.06 1.24
C GLU A 182 10.40 5.40 1.01
N TRP A 183 9.56 4.39 0.81
CA TRP A 183 8.12 4.57 0.64
C TRP A 183 7.52 5.36 1.80
N PHE A 184 7.76 4.92 3.04
CA PHE A 184 7.19 5.57 4.22
C PHE A 184 7.77 6.96 4.48
N GLU A 185 9.07 7.16 4.23
CA GLU A 185 9.70 8.48 4.31
C GLU A 185 9.02 9.47 3.37
N ARG A 186 8.95 9.13 2.08
CA ARG A 186 8.37 10.02 1.06
C ARG A 186 6.89 10.23 1.27
N GLN A 187 6.13 9.16 1.52
CA GLN A 187 4.68 9.27 1.65
C GLN A 187 4.28 10.07 2.88
N THR A 188 4.98 9.88 4.01
CA THR A 188 4.77 10.68 5.22
C THR A 188 5.10 12.15 4.96
N GLN A 189 6.28 12.44 4.41
CA GLN A 189 6.72 13.81 4.15
C GLN A 189 5.76 14.52 3.19
N ALA A 190 5.45 13.89 2.05
CA ALA A 190 4.60 14.48 1.02
C ALA A 190 3.17 14.73 1.53
N THR A 191 2.59 13.78 2.28
CA THR A 191 1.24 13.95 2.85
C THR A 191 1.21 15.12 3.83
N LEU A 192 2.20 15.23 4.72
CA LEU A 192 2.26 16.33 5.69
C LEU A 192 2.50 17.68 5.03
N VAL A 193 3.34 17.76 4.00
CA VAL A 193 3.53 18.98 3.21
C VAL A 193 2.24 19.39 2.50
N TYR A 194 1.55 18.45 1.84
CA TYR A 194 0.31 18.73 1.12
C TYR A 194 -0.77 19.34 2.02
N PHE A 195 -0.90 18.85 3.26
CA PHE A 195 -1.87 19.36 4.24
C PHE A 195 -1.33 20.49 5.13
N ASN A 196 -0.14 21.03 4.86
CA ASN A 196 0.54 22.03 5.69
C ASN A 196 0.59 21.62 7.18
N ALA A 197 0.85 20.34 7.44
CA ALA A 197 0.89 19.74 8.76
C ALA A 197 2.33 19.49 9.21
N THR A 198 2.65 19.78 10.47
CA THR A 198 3.97 19.50 11.03
C THR A 198 4.12 18.04 11.45
N GLN A 199 5.32 17.46 11.27
CA GLN A 199 5.68 16.17 11.86
C GLN A 199 5.63 16.26 13.39
N SER A 200 5.03 15.27 14.04
CA SER A 200 5.07 15.17 15.51
C SER A 200 6.25 14.31 15.93
N CYS A 201 7.35 14.93 16.37
CA CYS A 201 8.52 14.24 16.92
C CYS A 201 8.35 13.90 18.41
N LYS A 202 7.16 13.49 18.86
CA LYS A 202 7.03 12.91 20.20
C LYS A 202 7.37 11.43 20.07
N LYS A 203 8.45 10.99 20.74
CA LYS A 203 8.74 9.56 20.96
C LYS A 203 7.50 8.92 21.60
N SER A 204 6.66 8.35 20.75
CA SER A 204 5.47 7.67 21.20
C SER A 204 5.92 6.32 21.73
N ASN A 205 5.37 5.90 22.87
CA ASN A 205 5.63 4.57 23.40
C ASN A 205 4.97 3.58 22.42
N THR A 206 5.76 2.94 21.56
CA THR A 206 5.31 2.10 20.44
C THR A 206 4.37 0.98 20.90
N LYS A 207 4.54 0.47 22.12
CA LYS A 207 3.62 -0.49 22.77
C LYS A 207 2.23 0.09 23.02
N GLN A 208 2.14 1.38 23.35
CA GLN A 208 0.88 2.08 23.59
C GLN A 208 0.12 2.37 22.29
N LEU A 209 0.82 2.63 21.18
CA LEU A 209 0.21 2.87 19.87
C LEU A 209 -0.25 1.58 19.19
N PHE A 210 0.53 0.50 19.25
CA PHE A 210 0.06 -0.81 18.80
C PHE A 210 -1.10 -1.31 19.67
N GLY A 211 -1.04 -1.07 20.98
CA GLY A 211 -2.17 -1.33 21.90
C GLY A 211 -3.40 -0.43 21.68
N LYS A 212 -3.24 0.75 21.06
CA LYS A 212 -4.34 1.62 20.61
C LYS A 212 -4.89 1.18 19.25
N PHE A 213 -4.02 0.71 18.34
CA PHE A 213 -4.40 0.15 17.05
C PHE A 213 -5.18 -1.16 17.22
N LEU A 214 -4.70 -2.07 18.07
CA LEU A 214 -5.44 -3.26 18.50
C LEU A 214 -6.72 -2.91 19.26
N ARG A 215 -6.76 -1.79 19.99
CA ARG A 215 -8.00 -1.29 20.63
C ARG A 215 -9.00 -0.71 19.65
N LEU A 216 -8.56 -0.02 18.59
CA LEU A 216 -9.42 0.37 17.47
C LEU A 216 -10.00 -0.86 16.77
N PHE A 217 -9.17 -1.87 16.49
CA PHE A 217 -9.63 -3.17 15.97
C PHE A 217 -10.56 -3.92 16.93
N ARG A 218 -10.34 -3.82 18.25
CA ARG A 218 -11.23 -4.40 19.27
C ARG A 218 -12.50 -3.59 19.49
N GLN A 219 -12.49 -2.27 19.27
CA GLN A 219 -13.71 -1.45 19.25
C GLN A 219 -14.62 -1.86 18.11
N PHE A 220 -14.06 -2.23 16.95
CA PHE A 220 -14.83 -2.88 15.89
C PHE A 220 -15.39 -4.26 16.30
N LYS A 221 -14.71 -5.02 17.17
CA LYS A 221 -15.29 -6.24 17.78
C LYS A 221 -16.35 -5.96 18.85
N SER A 222 -16.27 -4.84 19.58
CA SER A 222 -17.25 -4.52 20.63
C SER A 222 -18.57 -3.93 20.13
N TYR A 223 -18.65 -3.53 18.86
CA TYR A 223 -19.93 -3.33 18.17
C TYR A 223 -20.51 -4.64 17.59
N GLY A 224 -19.80 -5.78 17.76
CA GLY A 224 -20.14 -7.08 17.17
C GLY A 224 -20.60 -8.18 18.13
N ALA A 225 -20.76 -7.91 19.43
CA ALA A 225 -21.42 -8.80 20.38
C ALA A 225 -22.62 -8.03 20.95
N TYR A 226 -23.82 -8.20 20.41
CA TYR A 226 -24.78 -9.26 20.74
C TYR A 226 -25.37 -9.88 19.48
#